data_AF-A0A4Q4SI91-F1
#
_entry.id   AF-A0A4Q4SI91-F1
#
_cell.length_a   1.000
_cell.length_b   1.000
_cell.length_c   1.000
_cell.angle_alpha   90.00
_cell.angle_beta   90.00
_cell.angle_gamma   90.00
#
_symmetry.space_group_name_H-M   'P 1'
#
loop_
_entity.id
_entity.type
_entity.pdbx_description
1 polymer ?
#
loop_
_entity_poly.entity_id
_entity_poly.type
_entity_poly.pdbx_seq_one_letter_code
_entity_poly.pdbx_strand_id
1 'polypeptide(L)'
;MVTRNSCLHPGDLQKLKSVDVSGLSHLADCIVFSTQGRRPSADLMSGGDLDGDIFFVTNHECKASIALDKVSRGLQQHIGKVQQNGVLGAEIYVISNRDVDSMQVLDEWLNFVDTDEILPLFEKLPMDYEISKLHATNWDNFSEEVVAVVRDQDFAHLRKLESLAELRTILDLLNDHGEKKMLFDTFSHILTLEANSSLSLDHTQAALNLLDFLPNAAYLIPAFFRSQTWRTHKSVLEDNLVHLAFTLLRQLVLLTQDMGSFIPRPIQILLQG
;
A
#
# COMPACT_ATOMS: atom_id res chain seq x y z
N MET A 1 -26.10 20.45 -4.00
CA MET A 1 -24.74 19.88 -4.14
C MET A 1 -24.34 19.96 -5.60
N VAL A 2 -23.07 20.28 -5.87
CA VAL A 2 -22.50 20.39 -7.21
C VAL A 2 -21.17 19.63 -7.25
N THR A 3 -20.89 18.93 -8.34
CA THR A 3 -19.61 18.25 -8.58
C THR A 3 -19.34 18.09 -10.07
N ARG A 4 -18.12 17.67 -10.45
CA ARG A 4 -17.69 17.37 -11.82
C ARG A 4 -17.18 15.92 -11.88
N ASN A 5 -17.37 15.24 -13.01
CA ASN A 5 -16.75 13.95 -13.27
C ASN A 5 -15.39 14.20 -13.98
N SER A 6 -14.23 13.77 -13.47
CA SER A 6 -13.96 12.83 -12.36
C SER A 6 -13.87 13.50 -10.99
N CYS A 7 -14.61 12.98 -10.00
CA CYS A 7 -14.61 13.41 -8.60
C CYS A 7 -13.71 12.47 -7.81
N LEU A 8 -12.47 12.90 -7.50
CA LEU A 8 -11.45 12.04 -6.90
C LEU A 8 -11.13 12.41 -5.46
N HIS A 9 -11.46 13.65 -5.06
CA HIS A 9 -11.27 14.13 -3.70
C HIS A 9 -12.62 14.49 -3.08
N PRO A 10 -12.86 14.26 -1.76
CA PRO A 10 -14.11 14.68 -1.10
C PRO A 10 -14.43 16.17 -1.27
N GLY A 11 -13.39 16.99 -1.43
CA GLY A 11 -13.48 18.41 -1.75
C GLY A 11 -14.04 18.73 -3.14
N ASP A 12 -14.07 17.77 -4.08
CA ASP A 12 -14.67 17.95 -5.41
C ASP A 12 -16.21 17.97 -5.35
N LEU A 13 -16.79 17.65 -4.18
CA LEU A 13 -18.22 17.79 -3.88
C LEU A 13 -18.44 19.12 -3.15
N GLN A 14 -18.99 20.09 -3.86
CA GLN A 14 -19.25 21.41 -3.31
C GLN A 14 -20.71 21.54 -2.86
N LYS A 15 -20.91 21.83 -1.58
CA LYS A 15 -22.21 22.22 -1.05
C LYS A 15 -22.40 23.73 -1.21
N LEU A 16 -22.98 24.12 -2.35
CA LEU A 16 -23.31 25.50 -2.64
C LEU A 16 -24.76 25.83 -2.25
N LYS A 17 -25.00 27.10 -1.91
CA LYS A 17 -26.35 27.63 -1.71
C LYS A 17 -26.89 28.09 -3.06
N SER A 18 -28.00 27.49 -3.50
CA SER A 18 -28.74 27.99 -4.65
C SER A 18 -29.41 29.31 -4.28
N VAL A 19 -29.20 30.35 -5.08
CA VAL A 19 -29.78 31.68 -4.91
C VAL A 19 -30.38 32.10 -6.25
N ASP A 20 -31.66 32.44 -6.24
CA ASP A 20 -32.32 32.98 -7.42
C ASP A 20 -31.98 34.48 -7.58
N VAL A 21 -31.53 34.84 -8.78
CA VAL A 21 -31.12 36.21 -9.13
C VAL A 21 -31.87 36.60 -10.39
N SER A 22 -32.86 37.47 -10.25
CA SER A 22 -33.76 37.88 -11.34
C SER A 22 -33.03 38.38 -12.59
N GLY A 23 -31.88 39.04 -12.42
CA GLY A 23 -31.04 39.52 -13.53
C GLY A 23 -30.41 38.42 -14.40
N LEU A 24 -30.33 37.18 -13.90
CA LEU A 24 -29.77 36.03 -14.62
C LEU A 24 -30.84 35.08 -15.17
N SER A 25 -32.11 35.44 -15.06
CA SER A 25 -33.26 34.61 -15.49
C SER A 25 -33.28 34.25 -16.99
N HIS A 26 -32.50 34.96 -17.81
CA HIS A 26 -32.36 34.69 -19.24
C HIS A 26 -31.39 33.53 -19.54
N LEU A 27 -30.58 33.11 -18.57
CA LEU A 27 -29.67 31.97 -18.70
C LEU A 27 -30.42 30.68 -18.34
N ALA A 28 -30.57 29.80 -19.32
CA ALA A 28 -31.23 28.50 -19.18
C ALA A 28 -30.22 27.36 -19.38
N ASP A 29 -30.54 26.18 -18.84
CA ASP A 29 -29.76 24.94 -18.97
C ASP A 29 -28.27 25.05 -18.58
N CYS A 30 -27.94 25.99 -17.70
CA CYS A 30 -26.59 26.17 -17.18
C CYS A 30 -26.60 26.52 -15.69
N ILE A 31 -25.45 26.33 -15.05
CA ILE A 31 -25.19 26.77 -13.69
C ILE A 31 -24.28 28.00 -13.73
N VAL A 32 -24.61 29.01 -12.94
CA VAL A 32 -23.80 30.23 -12.81
C VAL A 32 -23.08 30.20 -11.47
N PHE A 33 -21.75 30.22 -11.51
CA PHE A 33 -20.92 30.32 -10.32
C PHE A 33 -20.59 31.78 -10.00
N SER A 34 -20.35 32.06 -8.71
CA SER A 34 -19.86 33.36 -8.28
C SER A 34 -18.43 33.59 -8.78
N THR A 35 -18.15 34.78 -9.27
CA THR A 35 -16.78 35.23 -9.58
C THR A 35 -16.04 35.76 -8.34
N GLN A 36 -16.73 35.82 -7.19
CA GLN A 36 -16.18 36.31 -5.93
C GLN A 36 -15.70 35.13 -5.08
N GLY A 37 -14.53 35.28 -4.47
CA GLY A 37 -13.91 34.26 -3.61
C GLY A 37 -12.40 34.20 -3.80
N ARG A 38 -11.71 33.40 -2.98
CA ARG A 38 -10.26 33.20 -3.09
C ARG A 38 -9.87 32.30 -4.27
N ARG A 39 -10.78 31.41 -4.69
CA ARG A 39 -10.58 30.44 -5.76
C ARG A 39 -11.91 30.23 -6.50
N PRO A 40 -11.93 30.10 -7.85
CA PRO A 40 -13.15 29.86 -8.62
C PRO A 40 -13.87 28.58 -8.19
N SER A 41 -15.21 28.56 -8.20
CA SER A 41 -15.98 27.36 -7.80
C SER A 41 -15.72 26.14 -8.68
N ALA A 42 -15.52 26.34 -9.98
CA ALA A 42 -15.21 25.25 -10.92
C ALA A 42 -13.86 24.57 -10.58
N ASP A 43 -12.86 25.38 -10.22
CA ASP A 43 -11.52 24.93 -9.87
C ASP A 43 -11.49 24.16 -8.52
N LEU A 44 -12.48 24.40 -7.66
CA LEU A 44 -12.70 23.58 -6.46
C LEU A 44 -13.25 22.18 -6.75
N MET A 45 -13.66 21.89 -7.99
CA MET A 45 -14.23 20.61 -8.41
C MET A 45 -13.33 19.96 -9.45
N SER A 46 -12.34 19.19 -8.99
CA SER A 46 -11.36 18.49 -9.83
C SER A 46 -10.54 19.41 -10.75
N GLY A 47 -10.22 20.61 -10.25
CA GLY A 47 -9.45 21.60 -11.00
C GLY A 47 -10.11 22.06 -12.32
N GLY A 48 -11.44 22.00 -12.38
CA GLY A 48 -12.20 22.36 -13.58
C GLY A 48 -12.21 23.87 -13.86
N ASP A 49 -12.65 24.21 -15.05
CA ASP A 49 -12.88 25.58 -15.46
C ASP A 49 -14.26 25.74 -16.13
N LEU A 50 -14.46 26.78 -16.93
CA LEU A 50 -15.73 27.08 -17.59
C LEU A 50 -15.60 27.07 -19.12
N ASP A 51 -14.60 26.36 -19.66
CA ASP A 51 -14.34 26.27 -21.10
C ASP A 51 -15.21 25.22 -21.83
N GLY A 52 -15.95 24.42 -21.06
CA GLY A 52 -16.81 23.34 -21.58
C GLY A 52 -17.23 22.30 -20.53
N ASP A 53 -16.84 22.48 -19.27
CA ASP A 53 -17.12 21.53 -18.19
C ASP A 53 -18.60 21.35 -17.89
N ILE A 54 -18.99 20.07 -17.70
CA ILE A 54 -20.33 19.66 -17.33
C ILE A 54 -20.35 19.32 -15.84
N PHE A 55 -21.25 19.96 -15.10
CA PHE A 55 -21.41 19.77 -13.66
C PHE A 55 -22.66 18.94 -13.36
N PHE A 56 -22.51 18.00 -12.44
CA PHE A 56 -23.65 17.34 -11.81
C PHE A 56 -24.21 18.23 -10.71
N VAL A 57 -25.49 18.58 -10.82
CA VAL A 57 -26.19 19.47 -9.87
C VAL A 57 -27.38 18.72 -9.28
N THR A 58 -27.47 18.67 -7.95
CA THR A 58 -28.66 18.16 -7.24
C THR A 58 -29.13 19.13 -6.18
N ASN A 59 -30.43 19.43 -6.19
CA ASN A 59 -31.11 20.30 -5.23
C ASN A 59 -32.03 19.52 -4.27
N HIS A 60 -31.89 18.20 -4.22
CA HIS A 60 -32.69 17.36 -3.33
C HIS A 60 -31.89 16.93 -2.10
N GLU A 61 -32.60 16.82 -0.98
CA GLU A 61 -32.12 16.06 0.17
C GLU A 61 -32.13 14.59 -0.24
N CYS A 62 -30.96 14.07 -0.61
CA CYS A 62 -30.82 12.67 -0.97
C CYS A 62 -31.15 11.81 0.26
N LYS A 63 -32.15 10.95 0.14
CA LYS A 63 -32.50 9.93 1.14
C LYS A 63 -32.16 8.57 0.56
N ALA A 64 -31.38 7.80 1.31
CA ALA A 64 -31.07 6.43 0.92
C ALA A 64 -32.10 5.47 1.52
N SER A 65 -32.56 4.51 0.71
CA SER A 65 -33.36 3.38 1.17
C SER A 65 -32.92 2.13 0.43
N ILE A 66 -32.58 1.08 1.17
CA ILE A 66 -32.13 -0.20 0.62
C ILE A 66 -33.29 -1.18 0.63
N ALA A 67 -33.63 -1.72 -0.54
CA ALA A 67 -34.63 -2.79 -0.70
C ALA A 67 -33.99 -4.14 -0.35
N LEU A 68 -34.03 -4.48 0.94
CA LEU A 68 -33.38 -5.70 1.48
C LEU A 68 -33.88 -6.99 0.83
N ASP A 69 -35.13 -7.02 0.36
CA ASP A 69 -35.75 -8.16 -0.32
C ASP A 69 -35.05 -8.54 -1.64
N LYS A 70 -34.23 -7.64 -2.18
CA LYS A 70 -33.42 -7.88 -3.39
C LYS A 70 -31.96 -8.25 -3.10
N VAL A 71 -31.59 -8.40 -1.83
CA VAL A 71 -30.22 -8.70 -1.38
C VAL A 71 -30.18 -10.08 -0.71
N SER A 72 -29.04 -10.78 -0.77
CA SER A 72 -28.89 -12.13 -0.20
C SER A 72 -29.09 -12.15 1.34
N ARG A 73 -29.60 -13.26 1.88
CA ARG A 73 -29.93 -13.37 3.33
C ARG A 73 -28.71 -13.17 4.25
N GLY A 74 -27.50 -13.50 3.79
CA GLY A 74 -26.27 -13.29 4.56
C GLY A 74 -25.92 -11.81 4.71
N LEU A 75 -26.09 -11.02 3.65
CA LEU A 75 -25.89 -9.56 3.68
C LEU A 75 -26.98 -8.85 4.47
N GLN A 76 -28.24 -9.29 4.37
CA GLN A 76 -29.36 -8.71 5.11
C GLN A 76 -29.14 -8.75 6.64
N GLN A 77 -28.36 -9.71 7.14
CA GLN A 77 -28.04 -9.83 8.57
C GLN A 77 -26.95 -8.85 9.02
N HIS A 78 -26.08 -8.40 8.12
CA HIS A 78 -24.99 -7.46 8.40
C HIS A 78 -25.38 -6.00 8.08
N ILE A 79 -26.17 -5.78 7.04
CA ILE A 79 -26.65 -4.47 6.61
C ILE A 79 -28.05 -4.27 7.20
N GLY A 80 -28.10 -3.57 8.33
CA GLY A 80 -29.36 -3.20 8.97
C GLY A 80 -30.28 -2.38 8.05
N LYS A 81 -31.57 -2.31 8.38
CA LYS A 81 -32.59 -1.62 7.58
C LYS A 81 -32.34 -0.10 7.58
N VAL A 82 -31.82 0.44 6.48
CA VAL A 82 -31.73 1.89 6.27
C VAL A 82 -33.03 2.40 5.65
N GLN A 83 -33.86 3.08 6.44
CA GLN A 83 -35.07 3.74 5.97
C GLN A 83 -34.99 5.24 6.22
N GLN A 84 -34.97 6.02 5.13
CA GLN A 84 -35.16 7.47 5.15
C GLN A 84 -34.08 8.26 5.91
N ASN A 85 -32.89 7.70 6.09
CA ASN A 85 -31.75 8.46 6.63
C ASN A 85 -31.27 9.48 5.60
N GLY A 86 -31.01 10.70 6.06
CA GLY A 86 -30.38 11.74 5.24
C GLY A 86 -28.98 11.31 4.85
N VAL A 87 -28.65 11.45 3.56
CA VAL A 87 -27.35 11.07 3.03
C VAL A 87 -26.34 12.16 3.42
N LEU A 88 -25.54 11.90 4.46
CA LEU A 88 -24.49 12.80 4.96
C LEU A 88 -23.28 12.88 4.00
N GLY A 89 -23.12 11.84 3.17
CA GLY A 89 -22.15 11.74 2.08
C GLY A 89 -22.56 10.60 1.15
N ALA A 90 -22.36 10.78 -0.15
CA ALA A 90 -22.69 9.76 -1.17
C ALA A 90 -21.43 9.47 -1.98
N GLU A 91 -20.98 8.22 -1.96
CA GLU A 91 -20.06 7.71 -2.99
C GLU A 91 -20.89 7.15 -4.14
N ILE A 92 -20.61 7.63 -5.35
CA ILE A 92 -21.29 7.17 -6.57
C ILE A 92 -20.31 6.32 -7.37
N TYR A 93 -20.55 5.01 -7.38
CA TYR A 93 -19.83 4.07 -8.23
C TYR A 93 -20.59 3.92 -9.56
N VAL A 94 -20.02 4.42 -10.65
CA VAL A 94 -20.58 4.22 -12.01
C VAL A 94 -20.03 2.92 -12.57
N ILE A 95 -20.85 1.88 -12.59
CA ILE A 95 -20.48 0.56 -13.13
C ILE A 95 -21.15 0.39 -14.50
N SER A 96 -20.34 0.25 -15.55
CA SER A 96 -20.82 0.02 -16.92
C SER A 96 -21.45 -1.37 -17.06
N ASN A 97 -22.74 -1.40 -17.36
CA ASN A 97 -23.57 -2.60 -17.38
C ASN A 97 -23.38 -3.45 -18.65
N ARG A 98 -22.20 -4.05 -18.84
CA ARG A 98 -21.94 -4.96 -19.98
C ARG A 98 -21.51 -6.38 -19.62
N ASP A 99 -21.50 -6.76 -18.36
CA ASP A 99 -21.30 -8.16 -17.97
C ASP A 99 -22.08 -8.53 -16.71
N VAL A 100 -22.98 -9.51 -16.84
CA VAL A 100 -23.84 -10.02 -15.77
C VAL A 100 -23.03 -10.84 -14.74
N ASP A 101 -21.87 -11.37 -15.14
CA ASP A 101 -20.96 -12.13 -14.25
C ASP A 101 -20.26 -11.23 -13.22
N SER A 102 -20.11 -9.93 -13.51
CA SER A 102 -19.55 -8.96 -12.55
C SER A 102 -20.54 -8.59 -11.43
N MET A 103 -21.83 -8.91 -11.60
CA MET A 103 -22.85 -8.65 -10.59
C MET A 103 -22.77 -9.64 -9.42
N GLN A 104 -22.17 -10.83 -9.61
CA GLN A 104 -21.85 -11.75 -8.51
C GLN A 104 -20.61 -11.30 -7.71
N VAL A 105 -19.71 -10.53 -8.32
CA VAL A 105 -18.55 -9.92 -7.63
C VAL A 105 -19.00 -8.78 -6.70
N LEU A 106 -20.13 -8.13 -6.99
CA LEU A 106 -20.76 -7.15 -6.10
C LEU A 106 -21.26 -7.76 -4.78
N ASP A 107 -21.64 -9.04 -4.79
CA ASP A 107 -22.01 -9.77 -3.56
C ASP A 107 -20.77 -10.19 -2.73
N GLU A 108 -19.58 -10.23 -3.33
CA GLU A 108 -18.30 -10.44 -2.63
C GLU A 108 -17.57 -9.12 -2.30
N TRP A 109 -18.15 -7.96 -2.63
CA TRP A 109 -17.61 -6.62 -2.29
C TRP A 109 -17.88 -6.24 -0.82
N LEU A 110 -17.77 -7.22 0.07
CA LEU A 110 -17.63 -7.06 1.51
C LEU A 110 -16.18 -7.30 1.97
N ASN A 111 -15.26 -7.59 1.06
CA ASN A 111 -13.82 -7.59 1.33
C ASN A 111 -13.06 -6.74 0.31
N PHE A 112 -12.94 -5.46 0.66
CA PHE A 112 -11.67 -4.71 0.70
C PHE A 112 -10.86 -4.59 -0.59
N VAL A 113 -10.77 -3.38 -1.16
CA VAL A 113 -9.46 -2.77 -1.45
C VAL A 113 -9.51 -1.28 -1.16
N ASP A 114 -8.61 -0.90 -0.25
CA ASP A 114 -8.32 0.40 0.32
C ASP A 114 -7.73 1.37 -0.71
N THR A 115 -8.22 2.60 -0.74
CA THR A 115 -7.56 3.71 -1.45
C THR A 115 -7.50 4.95 -0.55
N ASP A 116 -7.11 4.75 0.72
CA ASP A 116 -6.85 5.84 1.65
C ASP A 116 -5.50 6.55 1.37
N GLU A 117 -5.57 7.85 1.08
CA GLU A 117 -4.62 8.83 1.63
C GLU A 117 -5.38 9.73 2.62
N ILE A 118 -5.17 9.49 3.93
CA ILE A 118 -5.80 10.23 5.03
C ILE A 118 -4.97 11.47 5.40
N LEU A 119 -5.57 12.67 5.34
CA LEU A 119 -5.12 13.83 6.10
C LEU A 119 -5.80 13.83 7.48
N PRO A 120 -5.06 13.89 8.61
CA PRO A 120 -5.64 13.70 9.93
C PRO A 120 -6.51 14.89 10.34
N LEU A 121 -7.78 14.62 10.65
CA LEU A 121 -8.78 15.62 11.09
C LEU A 121 -8.79 15.87 12.62
N PHE A 122 -7.89 15.23 13.38
CA PHE A 122 -7.72 15.42 14.83
C PHE A 122 -6.23 15.45 15.21
N GLU A 123 -5.89 16.15 16.30
CA GLU A 123 -4.55 16.12 16.89
C GLU A 123 -4.14 14.66 17.17
N LYS A 124 -2.93 14.28 16.72
CA LYS A 124 -2.36 12.97 16.96
C LYS A 124 -2.26 12.74 18.48
N LEU A 125 -3.16 11.94 19.02
CA LEU A 125 -2.92 11.29 20.31
C LEU A 125 -1.67 10.40 20.12
N PRO A 126 -0.69 10.46 21.04
CA PRO A 126 0.55 9.71 20.89
C PRO A 126 0.23 8.21 20.73
N MET A 127 0.66 7.66 19.59
CA MET A 127 0.68 6.22 19.35
C MET A 127 1.66 5.60 20.35
N ASP A 128 1.21 4.64 21.16
CA ASP A 128 2.07 3.98 22.16
C ASP A 128 3.21 3.15 21.53
N TYR A 129 3.21 2.94 20.21
CA TYR A 129 4.31 2.33 19.47
C TYR A 129 4.46 2.96 18.08
N GLU A 130 5.29 3.99 17.96
CA GLU A 130 5.90 4.37 16.68
C GLU A 130 7.04 3.39 16.39
N ILE A 131 7.06 2.79 15.20
CA ILE A 131 8.28 2.13 14.69
C ILE A 131 9.36 3.21 14.75
N SER A 132 10.36 2.99 15.60
CA SER A 132 11.46 3.93 15.76
C SER A 132 12.04 4.18 14.37
N LYS A 133 12.17 5.42 13.94
CA LYS A 133 12.80 5.74 12.65
C LYS A 133 14.31 5.73 12.84
N LEU A 134 15.09 5.37 11.82
CA LEU A 134 16.57 5.28 11.90
C LEU A 134 17.25 6.55 12.45
N HIS A 135 16.63 7.72 12.29
CA HIS A 135 17.17 8.98 12.82
C HIS A 135 17.13 9.09 14.35
N ALA A 136 16.34 8.27 15.03
CA ALA A 136 16.25 8.21 16.48
C ALA A 136 17.25 7.21 17.10
N THR A 137 17.96 6.44 16.28
CA THR A 137 18.91 5.42 16.72
C THR A 137 20.18 6.10 17.27
N ASN A 138 20.65 5.65 18.44
CA ASN A 138 21.94 6.07 18.96
C ASN A 138 23.07 5.33 18.22
N TRP A 139 23.86 6.07 17.45
CA TRP A 139 24.92 5.54 16.60
C TRP A 139 26.24 5.25 17.33
N ASP A 140 26.40 5.72 18.58
CA ASP A 140 27.66 5.64 19.33
C ASP A 140 28.11 4.20 19.64
N ASN A 141 27.19 3.25 19.57
CA ASN A 141 27.43 1.84 19.89
C ASN A 141 27.69 0.97 18.65
N PHE A 142 27.69 1.55 17.45
CA PHE A 142 27.88 0.81 16.19
C PHE A 142 29.24 1.10 15.57
N SER A 143 29.77 0.14 14.80
CA SER A 143 31.01 0.34 14.06
C SER A 143 30.85 1.35 12.93
N GLU A 144 31.97 1.94 12.49
CA GLU A 144 31.99 2.95 11.43
C GLU A 144 31.34 2.41 10.14
N GLU A 145 31.57 1.14 9.84
CA GLU A 145 31.04 0.45 8.68
C GLU A 145 29.52 0.30 8.74
N VAL A 146 28.96 -0.06 9.90
CA VAL A 146 27.51 -0.20 10.09
C VAL A 146 26.84 1.17 9.94
N VAL A 147 27.41 2.21 10.55
CA VAL A 147 26.89 3.58 10.44
C VAL A 147 26.96 4.08 9.00
N ALA A 148 28.09 3.89 8.32
CA ALA A 148 28.28 4.34 6.93
C ALA A 148 27.28 3.70 5.98
N VAL A 149 26.99 2.40 6.14
CA VAL A 149 26.03 1.70 5.28
C VAL A 149 24.59 2.07 5.59
N VAL A 150 24.20 2.07 6.88
CA VAL A 150 22.79 2.23 7.27
C VAL A 150 22.36 3.70 7.27
N ARG A 151 23.17 4.60 7.82
CA ARG A 151 22.86 6.02 7.96
C ARG A 151 23.26 6.81 6.72
N ASP A 152 24.50 6.63 6.26
CA ASP A 152 25.10 7.45 5.20
C ASP A 152 24.88 6.86 3.79
N GLN A 153 24.31 5.65 3.72
CA GLN A 153 24.02 4.91 2.48
C GLN A 153 25.25 4.66 1.61
N ASP A 154 26.44 4.60 2.22
CA ASP A 154 27.69 4.34 1.52
C ASP A 154 28.01 2.84 1.50
N PHE A 155 27.54 2.16 0.46
CA PHE A 155 27.78 0.73 0.23
C PHE A 155 29.24 0.35 -0.02
N ALA A 156 30.16 1.31 -0.23
CA ALA A 156 31.58 0.99 -0.38
C ALA A 156 32.15 0.34 0.89
N HIS A 157 31.58 0.68 2.05
CA HIS A 157 31.98 0.16 3.36
C HIS A 157 31.61 -1.31 3.57
N LEU A 158 30.67 -1.86 2.80
CA LEU A 158 30.36 -3.31 2.84
C LEU A 158 31.57 -4.20 2.53
N ARG A 159 32.54 -3.70 1.74
CA ARG A 159 33.78 -4.43 1.42
C ARG A 159 34.73 -4.56 2.61
N LYS A 160 34.62 -3.62 3.55
CA LYS A 160 35.49 -3.51 4.72
C LYS A 160 34.95 -4.29 5.92
N LEU A 161 33.75 -4.87 5.83
CA LEU A 161 33.17 -5.65 6.93
C LEU A 161 34.08 -6.84 7.27
N GLU A 162 34.53 -6.89 8.52
CA GLU A 162 35.39 -7.97 9.03
C GLU A 162 34.60 -9.00 9.85
N SER A 163 33.37 -8.67 10.25
CA SER A 163 32.52 -9.53 11.08
C SER A 163 31.17 -9.86 10.43
N LEU A 164 30.78 -11.13 10.49
CA LEU A 164 29.42 -11.58 10.12
C LEU A 164 28.34 -10.96 11.02
N ALA A 165 28.69 -10.64 12.28
CA ALA A 165 27.77 -10.00 13.21
C ALA A 165 27.43 -8.57 12.75
N GLU A 166 28.37 -7.85 12.15
CA GLU A 166 28.11 -6.50 11.61
C GLU A 166 27.21 -6.57 10.38
N LEU A 167 27.47 -7.53 9.48
CA LEU A 167 26.58 -7.80 8.34
C LEU A 167 25.16 -8.08 8.81
N ARG A 168 25.01 -8.93 9.83
CA ARG A 168 23.70 -9.26 10.40
C ARG A 168 23.05 -8.04 11.06
N THR A 169 23.82 -7.25 11.79
CA THR A 169 23.35 -6.01 12.43
C THR A 169 22.82 -5.00 11.42
N ILE A 170 23.48 -4.84 10.27
CA ILE A 170 23.00 -3.96 9.18
C ILE A 170 21.63 -4.42 8.68
N LEU A 171 21.48 -5.71 8.41
CA LEU A 171 20.22 -6.27 7.88
C LEU A 171 19.09 -6.19 8.92
N ASP A 172 19.37 -6.52 10.18
CA ASP A 172 18.41 -6.47 11.27
C ASP A 172 17.97 -5.02 11.55
N LEU A 173 18.89 -4.05 11.60
CA LEU A 173 18.53 -2.62 11.74
C LEU A 173 17.61 -2.15 10.63
N LEU A 174 17.95 -2.41 9.37
CA LEU A 174 17.12 -1.98 8.24
C LEU A 174 15.74 -2.66 8.25
N ASN A 175 15.66 -3.91 8.72
CA ASN A 175 14.41 -4.65 8.83
C ASN A 175 13.53 -4.13 9.99
N ASP A 176 14.12 -3.97 11.17
CA ASP A 176 13.42 -3.55 12.40
C ASP A 176 12.89 -2.12 12.28
N HIS A 177 13.61 -1.27 11.55
CA HIS A 177 13.20 0.09 11.24
C HIS A 177 12.27 0.19 10.00
N GLY A 178 11.94 -0.94 9.35
CA GLY A 178 10.98 -1.00 8.24
C GLY A 178 11.47 -0.42 6.91
N GLU A 179 12.78 -0.25 6.72
CA GLU A 179 13.41 0.38 5.56
C GLU A 179 13.55 -0.59 4.38
N LYS A 180 12.40 -1.08 3.87
CA LYS A 180 12.33 -2.20 2.90
C LYS A 180 13.19 -2.00 1.64
N LYS A 181 13.20 -0.78 1.09
CA LYS A 181 13.97 -0.44 -0.12
C LYS A 181 15.47 -0.47 0.17
N MET A 182 15.90 0.18 1.24
CA MET A 182 17.30 0.24 1.65
C MET A 182 17.83 -1.16 1.98
N LEU A 183 17.01 -1.99 2.64
CA LEU A 183 17.32 -3.40 2.90
C LEU A 183 17.50 -4.19 1.60
N PHE A 184 16.60 -4.02 0.62
CA PHE A 184 16.73 -4.67 -0.69
C PHE A 184 18.00 -4.25 -1.42
N ASP A 185 18.30 -2.95 -1.45
CA ASP A 185 19.46 -2.40 -2.14
C ASP A 185 20.77 -2.86 -1.49
N THR A 186 20.82 -2.87 -0.15
CA THR A 186 21.96 -3.38 0.64
C THR A 186 22.16 -4.87 0.41
N PHE A 187 21.10 -5.67 0.54
CA PHE A 187 21.15 -7.12 0.32
C PHE A 187 21.64 -7.45 -1.09
N SER A 188 21.14 -6.74 -2.10
CA SER A 188 21.54 -6.93 -3.50
C SER A 188 23.01 -6.53 -3.74
N HIS A 189 23.51 -5.49 -3.07
CA HIS A 189 24.93 -5.13 -3.12
C HIS A 189 25.80 -6.21 -2.49
N ILE A 190 25.42 -6.76 -1.34
CA ILE A 190 26.17 -7.84 -0.70
C ILE A 190 26.27 -9.05 -1.63
N LEU A 191 25.16 -9.48 -2.26
CA LEU A 191 25.17 -10.57 -3.25
C LEU A 191 26.13 -10.29 -4.41
N THR A 192 26.17 -9.05 -4.89
CA THR A 192 27.06 -8.64 -5.99
C THR A 192 28.53 -8.65 -5.55
N LEU A 193 28.84 -8.18 -4.34
CA LEU A 193 30.20 -8.18 -3.81
C LEU A 193 30.71 -9.60 -3.51
N GLU A 194 29.85 -10.45 -2.97
CA GLU A 194 30.14 -11.87 -2.73
C GLU A 194 30.46 -12.57 -4.05
N ALA A 195 29.61 -12.41 -5.06
CA ALA A 195 29.79 -13.01 -6.38
C ALA A 195 31.08 -12.55 -7.09
N ASN A 196 31.52 -11.32 -6.82
CA ASN A 196 32.76 -10.75 -7.36
C ASN A 196 33.99 -10.99 -6.47
N SER A 197 33.88 -11.86 -5.46
CA SER A 197 34.96 -12.15 -4.50
C SER A 197 35.57 -10.89 -3.85
N SER A 198 34.74 -9.87 -3.64
CA SER A 198 35.15 -8.53 -3.17
C SER A 198 34.77 -8.26 -1.71
N LEU A 199 34.21 -9.24 -1.02
CA LEU A 199 33.97 -9.19 0.43
C LEU A 199 35.22 -9.66 1.16
N SER A 200 35.52 -9.03 2.30
CA SER A 200 36.57 -9.52 3.21
C SER A 200 36.12 -10.72 4.06
N LEU A 201 34.81 -10.95 4.16
CA LEU A 201 34.21 -12.04 4.93
C LEU A 201 34.36 -13.39 4.22
N ASP A 202 34.23 -14.48 4.98
CA ASP A 202 34.10 -15.81 4.37
C ASP A 202 32.82 -15.87 3.52
N HIS A 203 33.01 -16.12 2.23
CA HIS A 203 31.97 -16.13 1.21
C HIS A 203 30.84 -17.13 1.51
N THR A 204 31.21 -18.31 2.01
CA THR A 204 30.25 -19.38 2.30
C THR A 204 29.41 -19.01 3.52
N GLN A 205 30.06 -18.51 4.58
CA GLN A 205 29.37 -18.05 5.79
C GLN A 205 28.52 -16.80 5.55
N ALA A 206 28.94 -15.89 4.66
CA ALA A 206 28.13 -14.75 4.25
C ALA A 206 26.87 -15.22 3.51
N ALA A 207 27.00 -16.17 2.56
CA ALA A 207 25.87 -16.74 1.85
C ALA A 207 24.88 -17.45 2.79
N LEU A 208 25.38 -18.19 3.79
CA LEU A 208 24.56 -18.81 4.84
C LEU A 208 23.81 -17.76 5.68
N ASN A 209 24.50 -16.69 6.10
CA ASN A 209 23.87 -15.61 6.86
C ASN A 209 22.74 -14.92 6.09
N LEU A 210 22.92 -14.72 4.78
CA LEU A 210 21.90 -14.15 3.90
C LEU A 210 20.70 -15.10 3.73
N LEU A 211 20.95 -16.41 3.60
CA LEU A 211 19.90 -17.43 3.55
C LEU A 211 19.08 -17.47 4.86
N ASP A 212 19.76 -17.47 6.00
CA ASP A 212 19.15 -17.48 7.34
C ASP A 212 18.36 -16.21 7.65
N PHE A 213 18.61 -15.12 6.92
CA PHE A 213 17.88 -13.86 7.06
C PHE A 213 16.56 -13.82 6.27
N LEU A 214 16.44 -14.61 5.18
CA LEU A 214 15.25 -14.60 4.31
C LEU A 214 13.90 -14.76 5.03
N PRO A 215 13.75 -15.55 6.11
CA PRO A 215 12.49 -15.64 6.85
C PRO A 215 11.99 -14.31 7.42
N ASN A 216 12.87 -13.36 7.71
CA ASN A 216 12.50 -12.04 8.23
C ASN A 216 12.00 -11.10 7.12
N ALA A 217 12.47 -11.32 5.89
CA ALA A 217 12.20 -10.46 4.74
C ALA A 217 11.96 -11.31 3.47
N ALA A 218 10.81 -11.97 3.42
CA ALA A 218 10.48 -12.93 2.36
C ALA A 218 10.46 -12.32 0.94
N TYR A 219 10.33 -11.00 0.79
CA TYR A 219 10.44 -10.31 -0.51
C TYR A 219 11.87 -10.34 -1.10
N LEU A 220 12.89 -10.69 -0.31
CA LEU A 220 14.28 -10.86 -0.77
C LEU A 220 14.53 -12.24 -1.41
N ILE A 221 13.64 -13.21 -1.19
CA ILE A 221 13.77 -14.59 -1.68
C ILE A 221 14.09 -14.65 -3.18
N PRO A 222 13.36 -13.94 -4.08
CA PRO A 222 13.66 -14.00 -5.51
C PRO A 222 15.06 -13.46 -5.86
N ALA A 223 15.52 -12.42 -5.16
CA ALA A 223 16.85 -11.84 -5.40
C ALA A 223 17.95 -12.84 -5.00
N PHE A 224 17.80 -13.51 -3.86
CA PHE A 224 18.75 -14.51 -3.38
C PHE A 224 18.85 -15.71 -4.33
N PHE A 225 17.74 -16.35 -4.68
CA PHE A 225 17.76 -17.56 -5.53
C PHE A 225 18.16 -17.29 -6.99
N ARG A 226 18.01 -16.05 -7.47
CA ARG A 226 18.49 -15.65 -8.80
C ARG A 226 19.96 -15.23 -8.82
N SER A 227 20.56 -15.01 -7.66
CA SER A 227 21.93 -14.53 -7.52
C SER A 227 22.97 -15.56 -7.97
N GLN A 228 24.17 -15.08 -8.29
CA GLN A 228 25.32 -15.94 -8.54
C GLN A 228 25.80 -16.61 -7.23
N THR A 229 25.64 -15.95 -6.08
CA THR A 229 25.92 -16.50 -4.73
C THR A 229 25.23 -17.84 -4.50
N TRP A 230 23.92 -17.93 -4.77
CA TRP A 230 23.18 -19.19 -4.66
C TRP A 230 23.75 -20.26 -5.59
N ARG A 231 24.08 -19.91 -6.83
CA ARG A 231 24.60 -20.86 -7.83
C ARG A 231 25.97 -21.41 -7.42
N THR A 232 26.83 -20.55 -6.88
CA THR A 232 28.18 -20.92 -6.45
C THR A 232 28.16 -21.82 -5.21
N HIS A 233 27.33 -21.50 -4.22
CA HIS A 233 27.32 -22.19 -2.91
C HIS A 233 26.20 -23.22 -2.75
N LYS A 234 25.50 -23.55 -3.85
CA LYS A 234 24.28 -24.37 -3.87
C LYS A 234 24.37 -25.62 -2.99
N SER A 235 25.44 -26.40 -3.12
CA SER A 235 25.58 -27.67 -2.40
C SER A 235 25.61 -27.52 -0.88
N VAL A 236 26.14 -26.41 -0.36
CA VAL A 236 26.21 -26.13 1.09
C VAL A 236 24.91 -25.50 1.60
N LEU A 237 24.28 -24.68 0.76
CA LEU A 237 23.06 -23.97 1.10
C LEU A 237 21.81 -24.87 1.05
N GLU A 238 21.79 -25.89 0.19
CA GLU A 238 20.65 -26.80 0.06
C GLU A 238 20.33 -27.54 1.37
N ASP A 239 21.34 -28.01 2.10
CA ASP A 239 21.14 -28.70 3.37
C ASP A 239 20.47 -27.79 4.41
N ASN A 240 20.90 -26.53 4.49
CA ASN A 240 20.29 -25.53 5.38
C ASN A 240 18.90 -25.08 4.89
N LEU A 241 18.71 -25.02 3.57
CA LEU A 241 17.42 -24.65 2.98
C LEU A 241 16.34 -25.66 3.36
N VAL A 242 16.64 -26.96 3.46
CA VAL A 242 15.66 -27.97 3.89
C VAL A 242 15.12 -27.65 5.29
N HIS A 243 15.99 -27.21 6.21
CA HIS A 243 15.59 -26.81 7.55
C HIS A 243 14.76 -25.51 7.56
N LEU A 244 15.08 -24.57 6.67
CA LEU A 244 14.36 -23.30 6.54
C LEU A 244 13.10 -23.39 5.68
N ALA A 245 12.92 -24.44 4.88
CA ALA A 245 11.87 -24.56 3.88
C ALA A 245 10.48 -24.37 4.49
N PHE A 246 10.20 -24.98 5.64
CA PHE A 246 8.93 -24.81 6.34
C PHE A 246 8.71 -23.37 6.82
N THR A 247 9.75 -22.74 7.35
CA THR A 247 9.70 -21.34 7.81
C THR A 247 9.48 -20.40 6.64
N LEU A 248 10.21 -20.58 5.53
CA LEU A 248 10.06 -19.78 4.32
C LEU A 248 8.69 -19.96 3.68
N LEU A 249 8.19 -21.20 3.59
CA LEU A 249 6.85 -21.48 3.09
C LEU A 249 5.79 -20.82 3.97
N ARG A 250 5.93 -20.90 5.31
CA ARG A 250 5.05 -20.19 6.25
C ARG A 250 5.08 -18.69 6.01
N GLN A 251 6.25 -18.08 5.82
CA GLN A 251 6.36 -16.64 5.60
C GLN A 251 5.77 -16.21 4.25
N LEU A 252 5.97 -17.00 3.19
CA LEU A 252 5.29 -16.79 1.90
C LEU A 252 3.76 -16.90 2.04
N VAL A 253 3.27 -17.83 2.86
CA VAL A 253 1.84 -17.91 3.19
C VAL A 253 1.40 -16.75 4.08
N LEU A 254 2.22 -16.20 4.97
CA LEU A 254 1.83 -15.02 5.76
C LEU A 254 1.79 -13.74 4.92
N LEU A 255 2.60 -13.65 3.85
CA LEU A 255 2.48 -12.62 2.81
C LEU A 255 1.15 -12.67 2.04
N THR A 256 0.31 -13.71 2.24
CA THR A 256 -1.07 -13.73 1.73
C THR A 256 -1.92 -12.59 2.27
N GLN A 257 -1.56 -12.01 3.42
CA GLN A 257 -2.22 -10.80 3.93
C GLN A 257 -2.13 -9.62 2.96
N ASP A 258 -1.02 -9.52 2.21
CA ASP A 258 -0.80 -8.46 1.22
C ASP A 258 -1.20 -8.89 -0.21
N MET A 259 -1.23 -10.21 -0.50
CA MET A 259 -1.40 -10.76 -1.86
C MET A 259 -2.69 -11.59 -2.07
N GLY A 260 -3.58 -11.61 -1.09
CA GLY A 260 -4.91 -12.23 -1.18
C GLY A 260 -4.89 -13.73 -1.54
N SER A 261 -5.80 -14.15 -2.43
CA SER A 261 -6.00 -15.56 -2.82
C SER A 261 -4.93 -16.12 -3.78
N PHE A 262 -3.95 -15.30 -4.18
CA PHE A 262 -2.94 -15.67 -5.16
C PHE A 262 -1.97 -16.76 -4.66
N ILE A 263 -1.72 -16.81 -3.35
CA ILE A 263 -0.82 -17.77 -2.71
C ILE A 263 -1.56 -18.98 -2.09
N PRO A 264 -2.70 -18.85 -1.38
CA PRO A 264 -3.35 -19.99 -0.73
C PRO A 264 -3.98 -20.96 -1.73
N ARG A 265 -4.52 -20.46 -2.86
CA ARG A 265 -5.29 -21.27 -3.81
C ARG A 265 -4.41 -22.28 -4.57
N PRO A 266 -3.23 -21.90 -5.11
CA PRO A 266 -2.31 -22.87 -5.71
C PRO A 266 -1.78 -23.89 -4.69
N ILE A 267 -1.48 -23.47 -3.45
CA ILE A 267 -0.99 -24.36 -2.40
C ILE A 267 -2.07 -25.37 -1.99
N GLN A 268 -3.33 -24.96 -1.85
CA GLN A 268 -4.45 -25.87 -1.58
C GLN A 268 -4.63 -26.92 -2.68
N ILE A 269 -4.49 -26.53 -3.96
CA ILE A 269 -4.56 -27.47 -5.08
C ILE A 269 -3.41 -28.47 -5.02
N LEU A 270 -2.20 -28.02 -4.69
CA LEU A 270 -1.02 -28.89 -4.54
C LEU A 270 -1.12 -29.88 -3.38
N LEU A 271 -1.79 -29.51 -2.27
CA LEU A 271 -1.98 -30.39 -1.11
C LEU A 271 -3.16 -31.37 -1.26
N GLN A 272 -4.00 -31.18 -2.27
CA GLN A 272 -5.15 -32.04 -2.59
C GLN A 272 -4.85 -33.10 -3.66
N GLY A 273 -3.66 -33.04 -4.29
CA GLY A 273 -3.15 -34.05 -5.23
C GLY A 273 -2.16 -34.98 -4.57
#